data_AF-A0AAV4IKW5-F1
#
_entry.id   AF-A0AAV4IKW5-F1
#
_cell.length_a   1.000
_cell.length_b   1.000
_cell.length_c   1.000
_cell.angle_alpha   90.00
_cell.angle_beta   90.00
_cell.angle_gamma   90.00
#
_symmetry.space_group_name_H-M   'P 1'
#
loop_
_entity.id
_entity.type
_entity.pdbx_description
1 polymer ?
#
loop_
_entity_poly.entity_id
_entity_poly.type
_entity_poly.pdbx_seq_one_letter_code
_entity_poly.pdbx_strand_id
1 'polypeptide(L)'
;MIDGRKLCCIHASAFPRIGITDFEHIKIIAKNIRDLIYLEEPYWNRSIAEPPKNNLGMYLELKSHTGKVMDTTTFKQMYLNSPDPKWQPPLSNQCMIMPRN
;
A
#
# COMPACT_ATOMS: atom_id res chain seq x y z
N MET A 1 -20.66 2.66 7.71
CA MET A 1 -20.09 3.88 7.10
C MET A 1 -18.78 3.54 6.41
N ILE A 2 -18.59 4.04 5.19
CA ILE A 2 -17.37 3.89 4.38
C ILE A 2 -16.53 5.14 4.59
N ASP A 3 -15.31 4.96 5.11
CA ASP A 3 -14.36 6.06 5.33
C ASP A 3 -13.24 5.97 4.29
N GLY A 4 -12.52 7.07 4.04
CA GLY A 4 -11.39 7.09 3.10
C GLY A 4 -10.31 6.05 3.43
N ARG A 5 -10.19 5.67 4.70
CA ARG A 5 -9.28 4.64 5.18
C ARG A 5 -9.64 3.23 4.67
N LYS A 6 -10.94 2.91 4.65
CA LYS A 6 -11.45 1.65 4.10
C LYS A 6 -11.37 1.63 2.57
N LEU A 7 -11.50 2.80 1.95
CA LEU A 7 -11.36 2.95 0.50
C LEU A 7 -9.93 2.59 0.04
N CYS A 8 -8.90 2.97 0.81
CA CYS A 8 -7.50 2.65 0.48
C CYS A 8 -7.18 1.14 0.49
N CYS A 9 -7.91 0.35 1.29
CA CYS A 9 -7.65 -1.08 1.47
C CYS A 9 -8.69 -1.99 0.81
N ILE A 10 -9.60 -1.44 0.00
CA ILE A 10 -10.64 -2.25 -0.61
C ILE A 10 -10.04 -3.09 -1.74
N HIS A 11 -10.19 -4.40 -1.65
CA HIS A 11 -9.80 -5.34 -2.70
C HIS A 11 -11.00 -5.69 -3.59
N ALA A 12 -10.73 -6.11 -4.82
CA ALA A 12 -11.76 -6.52 -5.76
C ALA A 12 -12.66 -7.66 -5.20
N SER A 13 -12.10 -8.52 -4.35
CA SER A 13 -12.82 -9.60 -3.67
C SER A 13 -13.87 -9.13 -2.65
N ALA A 14 -13.84 -7.86 -2.23
CA ALA A 14 -14.82 -7.30 -1.32
C ALA A 14 -16.12 -6.88 -2.03
N PHE A 15 -16.09 -6.63 -3.34
CA PHE A 15 -17.23 -6.12 -4.10
C PHE A 15 -18.44 -7.08 -4.13
N PRO A 16 -18.28 -8.41 -4.30
CA PRO A 16 -19.41 -9.33 -4.26
C PRO A 16 -20.15 -9.31 -2.92
N ARG A 17 -19.42 -9.07 -1.81
CA ARG A 17 -20.02 -9.01 -0.46
C ARG A 17 -20.88 -7.77 -0.24
N ILE A 18 -20.67 -6.71 -1.04
CA ILE A 18 -21.49 -5.49 -1.01
C ILE A 18 -22.56 -5.47 -2.11
N GLY A 19 -22.75 -6.59 -2.83
CA GLY A 19 -23.78 -6.75 -3.85
C GLY A 19 -23.35 -6.38 -5.28
N ILE A 20 -22.08 -6.06 -5.51
CA ILE A 20 -21.53 -5.81 -6.85
C ILE A 20 -20.95 -7.12 -7.37
N THR A 21 -21.73 -7.82 -8.20
CA THR A 21 -21.39 -9.15 -8.70
C THR A 21 -20.88 -9.15 -10.14
N ASP A 22 -21.21 -8.13 -10.93
CA ASP A 22 -20.73 -7.98 -12.31
C ASP A 22 -19.24 -7.66 -12.34
N PHE A 23 -18.48 -8.48 -13.06
CA PHE A 23 -17.05 -8.35 -13.19
C PHE A 23 -16.63 -7.06 -13.90
N GLU A 24 -17.39 -6.57 -14.89
CA GLU A 24 -17.04 -5.31 -15.56
C GLU A 24 -17.22 -4.12 -14.62
N HIS A 25 -18.28 -4.10 -13.83
CA HIS A 25 -18.48 -3.09 -12.79
C HIS A 25 -17.35 -3.12 -11.75
N ILE A 26 -16.91 -4.32 -11.33
CA ILE A 26 -15.79 -4.47 -10.40
C ILE A 26 -14.51 -3.84 -10.97
N LYS A 27 -14.19 -4.10 -12.24
CA LYS A 27 -13.00 -3.51 -12.89
C LYS A 27 -13.07 -1.98 -12.93
N ILE A 28 -14.20 -1.43 -13.37
CA ILE A 28 -14.39 0.02 -13.50
C ILE A 28 -14.24 0.70 -12.14
N ILE A 29 -14.92 0.17 -11.11
CA ILE A 29 -14.86 0.74 -9.76
C ILE A 29 -13.46 0.62 -9.17
N ALA A 30 -12.82 -0.55 -9.29
CA ALA A 30 -11.47 -0.76 -8.77
C ALA A 30 -10.43 0.15 -9.46
N LYS A 31 -10.61 0.43 -10.76
CA LYS A 31 -9.79 1.39 -11.49
C LYS A 31 -10.03 2.82 -11.01
N ASN A 32 -11.29 3.25 -10.95
CA ASN A 32 -11.65 4.60 -10.51
C ASN A 32 -11.16 4.91 -9.09
N ILE A 33 -11.19 3.93 -8.18
CA ILE A 33 -10.64 4.09 -6.82
C ILE A 33 -9.12 4.29 -6.85
N ARG A 34 -8.39 3.55 -7.68
CA ARG A 34 -6.95 3.76 -7.86
C ARG A 34 -6.64 5.14 -8.42
N ASP A 35 -7.36 5.54 -9.47
CA ASP A 35 -7.19 6.84 -10.12
C ASP A 35 -7.49 7.99 -9.14
N LEU A 36 -8.52 7.85 -8.29
CA LEU A 36 -8.88 8.83 -7.25
C LEU A 36 -7.78 9.01 -6.19
N ILE A 37 -7.09 7.92 -5.85
CA ILE A 37 -6.05 7.90 -4.81
C ILE A 37 -4.64 8.11 -5.40
N TYR A 38 -4.55 8.27 -6.73
CA TYR A 38 -3.29 8.39 -7.48
C TYR A 38 -2.35 7.18 -7.29
N LEU A 39 -2.92 5.98 -7.16
CA LEU A 39 -2.14 4.75 -7.03
C LEU A 39 -1.89 4.11 -8.39
N GLU A 40 -0.68 3.59 -8.58
CA GLU A 40 -0.30 2.85 -9.78
C GLU A 40 -1.12 1.55 -9.95
N GLU A 41 -1.20 1.07 -11.19
CA GLU A 41 -1.83 -0.20 -11.49
C GLU A 41 -1.07 -1.37 -10.83
N PRO A 42 -1.76 -2.30 -10.14
CA PRO A 42 -1.11 -3.44 -9.53
C PRO A 42 -0.54 -4.38 -10.61
N TYR A 43 0.78 -4.57 -10.58
CA TYR A 43 1.46 -5.61 -11.35
C TYR A 43 1.22 -6.96 -10.69
N TRP A 44 0.46 -7.84 -11.35
CA TRP A 44 0.18 -9.20 -10.87
C TRP A 44 1.44 -10.08 -10.81
N ASN A 45 2.50 -9.68 -11.50
CA ASN A 45 3.78 -10.36 -11.59
C ASN A 45 4.90 -9.70 -10.75
N ARG A 46 4.57 -8.78 -9.83
CA ARG A 46 5.56 -8.14 -8.95
C ARG A 46 6.23 -9.18 -8.04
N SER A 47 7.55 -9.18 -7.98
CA SER A 47 8.30 -10.10 -7.10
C SER A 47 8.37 -9.56 -5.68
N ILE A 48 8.37 -10.44 -4.68
CA ILE A 48 8.63 -10.05 -3.28
C ILE A 48 10.06 -9.54 -3.05
N ALA A 49 10.97 -9.84 -3.98
CA ALA A 49 12.35 -9.36 -3.95
C ALA A 49 12.47 -7.92 -4.47
N GLU A 50 11.45 -7.39 -5.14
CA GLU A 50 11.45 -6.00 -5.57
C GLU A 50 11.31 -5.06 -4.37
N PRO A 51 11.86 -3.84 -4.46
CA PRO A 51 11.75 -2.86 -3.39
C PRO A 51 10.29 -2.54 -3.05
N PRO A 52 10.03 -1.87 -1.92
CA PRO A 52 8.70 -1.41 -1.54
C PRO A 52 7.98 -0.62 -2.64
N LYS A 53 6.65 -0.51 -2.52
CA LYS A 53 5.82 0.27 -3.46
C LYS A 53 6.23 1.75 -3.46
N ASN A 54 5.72 2.51 -4.44
CA ASN A 54 5.82 3.96 -4.48
C ASN A 54 5.51 4.58 -3.10
N ASN A 55 6.21 5.66 -2.74
CA ASN A 55 6.11 6.37 -1.46
C ASN A 55 4.66 6.70 -1.08
N LEU A 56 3.84 7.07 -2.07
CA LEU A 56 2.41 7.30 -1.84
C LEU A 56 1.68 6.02 -1.41
N GLY A 57 1.95 4.90 -2.08
CA GLY A 57 1.40 3.59 -1.70
C GLY A 57 1.80 3.20 -0.28
N MET A 58 3.08 3.37 0.08
CA MET A 58 3.57 3.12 1.44
C MET A 58 2.88 4.01 2.48
N TYR A 59 2.68 5.29 2.16
CA TYR A 59 1.95 6.21 3.03
C TYR A 59 0.49 5.79 3.22
N LEU A 60 -0.19 5.36 2.16
CA LEU A 60 -1.58 4.94 2.24
C LEU A 60 -1.73 3.64 3.03
N GLU A 61 -0.80 2.70 2.88
CA GLU A 61 -0.71 1.50 3.72
C GLU A 61 -0.53 1.89 5.20
N LEU A 62 0.36 2.84 5.50
CA LEU A 62 0.52 3.41 6.85
C LEU A 62 -0.80 4.01 7.36
N LYS A 63 -1.45 4.87 6.57
CA LYS A 63 -2.70 5.55 6.97
C LYS A 63 -3.90 4.62 7.06
N SER A 64 -3.83 3.42 6.48
CA SER A 64 -4.90 2.44 6.56
C SER A 64 -5.13 1.89 7.96
N HIS A 65 -4.07 1.82 8.76
CA HIS A 65 -4.13 1.37 10.14
C HIS A 65 -4.63 2.47 11.07
N THR A 66 -5.06 2.09 12.26
CA THR A 66 -5.52 3.00 13.31
C THR A 66 -4.46 3.13 14.39
N GLY A 67 -4.20 4.34 14.87
CA GLY A 67 -3.28 4.58 15.96
C GLY A 67 -2.81 6.02 16.01
N LYS A 68 -2.56 6.54 17.22
CA LYS A 68 -2.18 7.94 17.46
C LYS A 68 -1.03 8.42 16.57
N VAL A 69 0.00 7.58 16.39
CA VAL A 69 1.15 7.88 15.54
C VAL A 69 0.73 7.92 14.06
N MET A 70 -0.01 6.92 13.59
CA MET A 70 -0.44 6.80 12.19
C MET A 70 -1.39 7.93 11.78
N ASP A 71 -2.28 8.32 12.70
CA ASP A 71 -3.26 9.37 12.50
C ASP A 71 -2.59 10.75 12.39
N THR A 72 -1.57 11.00 13.22
CA THR A 72 -0.82 12.26 13.22
C THR A 72 0.28 12.33 12.16
N THR A 73 0.75 11.18 11.67
CA THR A 73 1.83 11.12 10.68
C THR A 73 1.38 11.74 9.36
N THR A 74 2.14 12.73 8.91
CA THR A 74 2.00 13.40 7.62
C THR A 74 2.90 12.74 6.57
N PHE A 75 2.55 12.84 5.29
CA PHE A 75 3.35 12.31 4.17
C PHE A 75 4.83 12.72 4.24
N LYS A 76 5.11 14.00 4.51
CA LYS A 76 6.48 14.52 4.67
C LYS A 76 7.24 13.86 5.82
N GLN A 77 6.58 13.60 6.95
CA GLN A 77 7.20 12.94 8.10
C GLN A 77 7.52 11.48 7.78
N MET A 78 6.61 10.78 7.09
CA MET A 78 6.86 9.41 6.63
C MET A 78 8.09 9.36 5.72
N TYR A 79 8.14 10.24 4.71
CA TYR A 79 9.26 10.31 3.77
C TYR A 79 10.61 10.63 4.46
N LEU A 80 10.62 11.50 5.47
CA LEU A 80 11.83 11.83 6.24
C LEU A 80 12.28 10.71 7.20
N ASN A 81 11.32 9.98 7.79
CA ASN A 81 11.60 8.92 8.75
C ASN A 81 11.96 7.59 8.08
N SER A 82 11.56 7.42 6.83
CA SER A 82 11.86 6.25 6.01
C SER A 82 12.37 6.71 4.64
N PRO A 83 13.52 7.41 4.59
CA PRO A 83 14.16 7.69 3.30
C PRO A 83 14.42 6.35 2.64
N ASP A 84 14.05 6.22 1.36
CA ASP A 84 14.10 4.97 0.57
C ASP A 84 15.22 4.07 1.08
N PRO A 85 14.90 2.99 1.83
CA PRO A 85 15.94 2.05 2.20
C PRO A 85 16.39 1.49 0.88
N LYS A 86 17.56 1.93 0.40
CA LYS A 86 18.21 1.37 -0.78
C LYS A 86 18.21 -0.13 -0.52
N TRP A 87 17.28 -0.84 -1.15
CA TRP A 87 17.14 -2.27 -0.93
C TRP A 87 18.45 -2.85 -1.43
N GLN A 88 19.29 -3.22 -0.47
CA GLN A 88 20.55 -3.87 -0.72
C GLN A 88 20.34 -5.26 -0.13
N PRO A 89 20.36 -6.32 -0.95
CA PRO A 89 20.51 -7.63 -0.38
C PRO A 89 21.78 -7.58 0.48
N PRO A 90 21.81 -8.24 1.65
CA PRO A 90 23.03 -8.27 2.44
C PRO A 90 24.19 -8.71 1.53
N LEU A 91 25.28 -7.94 1.52
CA LEU A 91 26.46 -8.22 0.70
C LEU A 91 27.12 -9.56 1.09
N SER A 92 26.69 -10.16 2.21
CA SER A 92 27.03 -11.52 2.58
C SER A 92 25.85 -12.47 2.40
N ASN A 93 26.16 -13.65 1.89
CA ASN A 93 25.30 -14.83 1.84
C ASN A 93 24.94 -15.41 3.23
N GLN A 94 25.22 -14.70 4.32
CA GLN A 94 25.10 -15.22 5.69
C GLN A 94 23.69 -15.02 6.27
N CYS A 95 22.73 -14.46 5.54
CA CYS A 95 21.34 -14.26 5.98
C CYS A 95 21.23 -13.60 7.38
N MET A 96 22.12 -12.66 7.70
CA MET A 96 22.11 -11.94 8.97
C MET A 96 21.08 -10.80 8.92
N ILE A 97 20.03 -10.88 9.74
CA ILE A 97 19.08 -9.78 9.93
C ILE A 97 19.77 -8.73 10.80
N MET A 98 20.00 -7.52 10.27
CA MET A 98 20.56 -6.43 11.07
C MET A 98 19.60 -6.06 12.21
N PRO A 99 20.09 -5.77 13.42
CA PRO A 99 19.24 -5.35 14.53
C PRO A 99 18.55 -4.02 14.19
N ARG A 100 17.26 -3.92 14.51
CA ARG A 100 16.48 -2.70 14.37
C ARG A 100 16.78 -1.81 15.57
N ASN A 101 17.59 -0.77 15.36
CA ASN A 101 17.79 0.32 16.34
C ASN A 101 16.51 1.14 16.49
#